data_AF-A0A4Z1QVY8-F1
#
_entry.id   AF-A0A4Z1QVY8-F1
#
_cell.length_a   1.000
_cell.length_b   1.000
_cell.length_c   1.000
_cell.angle_alpha   90.00
_cell.angle_beta   90.00
_cell.angle_gamma   90.00
#
_symmetry.space_group_name_H-M   'P 1'
#
loop_
_entity.id
_entity.type
_entity.pdbx_description
1 polymer ?
#
loop_
_entity_poly.entity_id
_entity_poly.type
_entity_poly.pdbx_seq_one_letter_code
_entity_poly.pdbx_strand_id
1 'polypeptide(L)'
;MLKPVAILVIASLLASGQAVAEPSDDEIMSMTALKWAGMNCGKMISDSDYQAALDYTNKLDPEKSAFAMRRLKAMVSKASNRDVACKSIIDAMTDG
;
A
#
# COMPACT_ATOMS: atom_id res chain seq x y z
N MET A 1 -41.96 40.86 6.70
CA MET A 1 -42.51 39.94 5.68
C MET A 1 -41.37 39.51 4.76
N LEU A 2 -40.95 38.25 4.86
CA LEU A 2 -39.81 37.65 4.15
C LEU A 2 -40.15 37.40 2.67
N LYS A 3 -39.17 37.60 1.78
CA LYS A 3 -39.17 37.04 0.41
C LYS A 3 -37.93 36.14 0.23
N PRO A 4 -38.05 35.05 -0.53
CA PRO A 4 -37.16 33.89 -0.45
C PRO A 4 -35.85 34.08 -1.23
N VAL A 5 -34.75 33.62 -0.63
CA VAL A 5 -33.47 33.40 -1.30
C VAL A 5 -33.58 32.11 -2.13
N ALA A 6 -33.51 32.23 -3.45
CA ALA A 6 -33.43 31.09 -4.35
C ALA A 6 -32.01 30.49 -4.26
N ILE A 7 -31.87 29.41 -3.50
CA ILE A 7 -30.65 28.60 -3.47
C ILE A 7 -30.67 27.71 -4.72
N LEU A 8 -29.84 28.05 -5.70
CA LEU A 8 -29.52 27.18 -6.82
C LEU A 8 -28.69 26.01 -6.29
N VAL A 9 -29.33 24.87 -6.11
CA VAL A 9 -28.67 23.59 -5.84
C VAL A 9 -28.01 23.14 -7.14
N ILE A 10 -26.70 23.40 -7.28
CA ILE A 10 -25.88 22.77 -8.32
C ILE A 10 -25.62 21.33 -7.86
N ALA A 11 -26.59 20.45 -8.09
CA ALA A 11 -26.36 19.02 -8.14
C ALA A 11 -25.93 18.69 -9.57
N SER A 12 -24.63 18.44 -9.77
CA SER A 12 -24.07 17.58 -10.84
C SER A 12 -22.55 17.73 -10.89
N LEU A 13 -21.85 17.31 -9.83
CA LEU A 13 -20.43 16.98 -9.95
C LEU A 13 -20.34 15.47 -10.13
N LEU A 14 -20.28 15.08 -11.41
CA LEU A 14 -19.71 13.86 -11.95
C LEU A 14 -19.42 12.76 -10.92
N ALA A 15 -20.43 11.95 -10.61
CA ALA A 15 -20.19 10.57 -10.22
C ALA A 15 -19.93 9.75 -11.49
N SER A 16 -18.89 10.10 -12.25
CA SER A 16 -18.23 9.12 -13.11
C SER A 16 -17.46 8.22 -12.16
N GLY A 17 -18.19 7.38 -11.41
CA GLY A 17 -17.64 6.32 -10.59
C GLY A 17 -16.99 5.29 -11.49
N GLN A 18 -15.87 5.66 -12.11
CA GLN A 18 -14.84 4.68 -12.44
C GLN A 18 -14.39 4.17 -11.08
N ALA A 19 -14.97 3.06 -10.65
CA ALA A 19 -14.45 2.30 -9.54
C ALA A 19 -12.99 1.99 -9.91
N VAL A 20 -12.07 2.80 -9.38
CA VAL A 20 -10.67 2.42 -9.29
C VAL A 20 -10.69 1.09 -8.57
N ALA A 21 -10.31 0.03 -9.30
CA ALA A 21 -10.32 -1.33 -8.75
C ALA A 21 -9.61 -1.27 -7.39
N GLU A 22 -10.29 -1.73 -6.35
CA GLU A 22 -9.65 -1.76 -5.05
C GLU A 22 -8.41 -2.66 -5.14
N PRO A 23 -7.26 -2.20 -4.63
CA PRO A 23 -6.07 -3.03 -4.64
C PRO A 23 -6.32 -4.31 -3.85
N SER A 24 -5.83 -5.43 -4.37
CA SER A 24 -5.99 -6.74 -3.74
C SER A 24 -5.13 -6.85 -2.48
N ASP A 25 -5.52 -7.72 -1.55
CA ASP A 25 -4.74 -8.01 -0.35
C ASP A 25 -3.30 -8.46 -0.70
N ASP A 26 -3.13 -9.23 -1.78
CA ASP A 26 -1.84 -9.73 -2.24
C ASP A 26 -0.95 -8.60 -2.78
N GLU A 27 -1.52 -7.66 -3.53
CA GLU A 27 -0.81 -6.47 -4.02
C GLU A 27 -0.37 -5.59 -2.85
N ILE A 28 -1.27 -5.35 -1.89
CA ILE A 28 -0.97 -4.57 -0.69
C ILE A 28 0.16 -5.23 0.11
N MET A 29 0.10 -6.54 0.33
CA MET A 29 1.14 -7.28 1.05
C MET A 29 2.48 -7.23 0.30
N SER A 30 2.48 -7.42 -1.02
CA SER A 30 3.67 -7.39 -1.86
C SER A 30 4.36 -6.02 -1.83
N MET A 31 3.60 -4.93 -2.01
CA MET A 31 4.15 -3.57 -1.95
C MET A 31 4.63 -3.20 -0.54
N THR A 32 3.95 -3.69 0.51
CA THR A 32 4.41 -3.51 1.89
C THR A 32 5.71 -4.25 2.15
N ALA A 33 5.87 -5.48 1.62
CA ALA A 33 7.07 -6.28 1.73
C ALA A 33 8.25 -5.64 0.97
N LEU A 34 8.03 -5.13 -0.25
CA LEU A 34 9.03 -4.38 -1.02
C LEU A 34 9.53 -3.13 -0.28
N LYS A 35 8.62 -2.33 0.29
CA LYS A 35 9.00 -1.17 1.10
C LYS A 35 9.86 -1.57 2.29
N TRP A 36 9.47 -2.63 3.01
CA TRP A 36 10.26 -3.11 4.15
C TRP A 36 11.63 -3.63 3.70
N ALA A 37 11.68 -4.40 2.62
CA ALA A 37 12.92 -4.94 2.09
C ALA A 37 13.87 -3.82 1.64
N GLY A 38 13.38 -2.78 0.95
CA GLY A 38 14.17 -1.61 0.58
C GLY A 38 14.76 -0.86 1.79
N MET A 39 14.03 -0.79 2.91
CA MET A 39 14.54 -0.17 4.14
C MET A 39 15.54 -1.03 4.93
N ASN A 40 15.44 -2.36 4.85
CA ASN A 40 16.12 -3.27 5.78
C ASN A 40 17.19 -4.16 5.14
N CYS A 41 17.08 -4.46 3.85
CA CYS A 41 17.88 -5.46 3.14
C CYS A 41 18.99 -4.86 2.27
N GLY A 42 19.14 -3.53 2.27
CA GLY A 42 20.17 -2.84 1.49
C GLY A 42 19.93 -2.95 -0.02
N LYS A 43 20.99 -3.11 -0.81
CA LYS A 43 20.97 -3.08 -2.29
C LYS A 43 20.28 -4.28 -2.96
N MET A 44 19.56 -5.12 -2.21
CA MET A 44 18.87 -6.28 -2.76
C MET A 44 17.57 -5.92 -3.51
N ILE A 45 17.04 -4.72 -3.27
CA ILE A 45 15.87 -4.16 -3.98
C ILE A 45 16.35 -2.96 -4.79
N SER A 46 15.84 -2.80 -6.00
CA SER A 46 16.17 -1.64 -6.83
C SER A 46 15.56 -0.36 -6.23
N ASP A 47 16.24 0.79 -6.40
CA ASP A 47 15.70 2.06 -5.93
C ASP A 47 14.34 2.39 -6.57
N SER A 48 14.08 1.94 -7.81
CA SER A 48 12.78 2.13 -8.46
C SER A 48 11.67 1.32 -7.80
N ASP A 49 11.94 0.06 -7.46
CA ASP A 49 10.95 -0.81 -6.80
C ASP A 49 10.67 -0.32 -5.38
N TYR A 50 11.71 0.13 -4.68
CA TYR A 50 11.56 0.76 -3.37
C TYR A 50 10.72 2.04 -3.46
N GLN A 51 10.99 2.92 -4.43
CA GLN A 51 10.22 4.16 -4.59
C GLN A 51 8.77 3.88 -5.00
N ALA A 52 8.53 2.90 -5.88
CA ALA A 52 7.18 2.49 -6.24
C ALA A 52 6.40 1.96 -5.01
N ALA A 53 7.05 1.14 -4.18
CA ALA A 53 6.48 0.64 -2.93
C ALA A 53 6.21 1.75 -1.90
N LEU A 54 7.11 2.73 -1.80
CA LEU A 54 6.89 3.92 -0.97
C LEU A 54 5.67 4.70 -1.44
N ASP A 55 5.62 5.07 -2.72
CA ASP A 55 4.54 5.87 -3.30
C ASP A 55 3.18 5.17 -3.18
N TYR A 56 3.16 3.85 -3.42
CA TYR A 56 1.96 3.04 -3.29
C TYR A 56 1.47 3.00 -1.84
N THR A 57 2.32 2.63 -0.89
CA THR A 57 1.92 2.49 0.51
C THR A 57 1.55 3.82 1.17
N ASN A 58 2.08 4.94 0.68
CA ASN A 58 1.72 6.29 1.14
C ASN A 58 0.34 6.75 0.63
N LYS A 59 -0.16 6.18 -0.47
CA LYS A 59 -1.49 6.46 -1.04
C LYS A 59 -2.55 5.47 -0.57
N LEU A 60 -2.15 4.40 0.12
CA LEU A 60 -3.05 3.38 0.61
C LEU A 60 -3.89 3.90 1.77
N ASP A 61 -5.10 3.37 1.91
CA ASP A 61 -5.90 3.54 3.12
C ASP A 61 -5.06 3.17 4.38
N PRO A 62 -5.02 4.04 5.42
CA PRO A 62 -4.19 3.81 6.60
C PRO A 62 -4.50 2.50 7.33
N GLU A 63 -5.75 2.03 7.34
CA GLU A 63 -6.12 0.78 8.00
C GLU A 63 -5.59 -0.42 7.23
N LYS A 64 -5.72 -0.41 5.89
CA LYS A 64 -5.14 -1.43 5.01
C LYS A 64 -3.62 -1.49 5.18
N SER A 65 -2.96 -0.33 5.28
CA SER A 65 -1.49 -0.24 5.42
C SER A 65 -1.05 -0.78 6.79
N ALA A 66 -1.75 -0.38 7.85
CA ALA A 66 -1.47 -0.87 9.20
C ALA A 66 -1.70 -2.38 9.32
N PHE A 67 -2.74 -2.91 8.68
CA PHE A 67 -3.02 -4.35 8.65
C PHE A 67 -1.91 -5.13 7.94
N ALA A 68 -1.50 -4.68 6.75
CA ALA A 68 -0.42 -5.31 6.00
C ALA A 68 0.91 -5.26 6.76
N MET A 69 1.22 -4.12 7.39
CA MET A 69 2.42 -3.97 8.22
C MET A 69 2.39 -4.88 9.45
N ARG A 70 1.23 -5.10 10.09
CA ARG A 70 1.10 -6.05 11.20
C ARG A 70 1.36 -7.49 10.73
N ARG A 71 0.80 -7.89 9.59
CA ARG A 71 1.05 -9.21 8.99
C ARG A 71 2.53 -9.39 8.65
N LEU A 72 3.14 -8.41 8.01
CA LEU A 72 4.56 -8.43 7.67
C LEU A 72 5.44 -8.54 8.93
N LYS A 73 5.16 -7.76 9.98
CA LYS A 73 5.87 -7.86 11.26
C LYS A 73 5.80 -9.27 11.85
N ALA A 74 4.64 -9.91 11.81
CA ALA A 74 4.46 -11.27 12.31
C ALA A 74 5.20 -12.32 11.46
N MET A 75 5.40 -12.07 10.16
CA MET A 75 6.22 -12.94 9.31
C MET A 75 7.71 -12.77 9.61
N VAL A 76 8.21 -11.53 9.61
CA VAL A 76 9.64 -11.27 9.86
C VAL A 76 10.06 -11.60 11.29
N SER A 77 9.16 -11.54 12.27
CA SER A 77 9.46 -11.94 13.66
C SER A 77 9.66 -13.45 13.82
N LYS A 78 9.20 -14.25 12.85
CA LYS A 78 9.45 -15.71 12.82
C LYS A 78 10.77 -16.07 12.16
N ALA A 79 11.41 -15.14 11.45
CA ALA A 79 12.73 -15.36 10.87
C ALA A 79 13.79 -15.42 11.98
N SER A 80 14.77 -16.32 11.83
CA SER A 80 15.84 -16.51 12.82
C SER A 80 16.80 -15.32 12.89
N ASN A 81 16.90 -14.52 11.82
CA ASN A 81 17.63 -13.26 11.78
C ASN A 81 17.14 -12.40 10.60
N ARG A 82 17.68 -11.19 10.47
CA ARG A 82 17.33 -10.24 9.39
C ARG A 82 17.66 -10.79 7.99
N ASP A 83 18.77 -11.49 7.82
CA ASP A 83 19.20 -12.01 6.52
C ASP A 83 18.21 -13.07 6.01
N VAL A 84 17.72 -13.94 6.90
CA VAL A 84 16.66 -14.91 6.60
C VAL A 84 15.35 -14.21 6.25
N ALA A 85 14.97 -13.16 6.99
CA ALA A 85 13.76 -12.38 6.67
C ALA A 85 13.86 -11.74 5.28
N CYS A 86 15.01 -11.12 4.97
CA CYS A 86 15.27 -10.51 3.67
C CYS A 86 15.20 -11.53 2.54
N LYS A 87 15.87 -12.68 2.69
CA LYS A 87 15.85 -13.74 1.70
C LYS A 87 14.44 -14.29 1.48
N SER A 88 13.69 -14.60 2.53
CA SER A 88 12.33 -15.13 2.38
C SER A 88 11.38 -14.17 1.66
N ILE A 89 11.54 -12.86 1.87
CA ILE A 89 10.74 -11.84 1.16
C ILE A 89 11.17 -11.77 -0.31
N ILE A 90 12.47 -11.78 -0.61
CA ILE A 90 12.99 -11.74 -1.98
C ILE A 90 12.60 -12.98 -2.77
N ASP A 91 12.81 -14.18 -2.20
CA ASP A 91 12.44 -15.45 -2.84
C ASP A 91 10.93 -15.47 -3.17
N ALA A 92 10.07 -14.98 -2.26
CA ALA A 92 8.64 -14.87 -2.50
C ALA A 92 8.25 -13.85 -3.60
N MET A 93 9.14 -12.92 -3.96
CA MET A 93 8.93 -11.94 -5.02
C MET A 93 9.52 -12.38 -6.37
N THR A 94 10.52 -13.27 -6.37
CA THR A 94 11.19 -13.73 -7.61
C THR A 94 10.61 -15.03 -8.19
N ASP A 95 9.93 -15.82 -7.37
CA ASP A 95 9.39 -17.14 -7.76
C ASP A 95 7.95 -17.08 -8.32
N GLY A 96 7.43 -15.87 -8.59
CA GLY A 96 6.06 -15.60 -9.08
C GLY A 96 5.95 -15.33 -10.57
#